data_AF-A0A6G7VP47-F1
#
_entry.id   AF-A0A6G7VP47-F1
#
_cell.length_a   1.000
_cell.length_b   1.000
_cell.length_c   1.000
_cell.angle_alpha   90.00
_cell.angle_beta   90.00
_cell.angle_gamma   90.00
#
_symmetry.space_group_name_H-M   'P 1'
#
loop_
_entity.id
_entity.type
_entity.pdbx_description
1 polymer ?
#
loop_
_entity_poly.entity_id
_entity_poly.type
_entity_poly.pdbx_seq_one_letter_code
_entity_poly.pdbx_strand_id
1 'polypeptide(L)'
;MRFLTVLTVVALGGCTFGEATGLYDLPEETPIALQDAAYPELLTQQQIAERGIAPLTSAEQAVELASADALSRRAADVLQEEADRIQARAGALLSTAGSLDKTGPGLTPSGRALLARAARLRARAS
;
A
#
# COMPACT_ATOMS: atom_id res chain seq x y z
N MET A 1 5.27 12.69 17.88
CA MET A 1 5.69 11.43 17.22
C MET A 1 4.43 10.72 16.78
N ARG A 2 4.21 10.52 15.48
CA ARG A 2 3.06 9.77 14.96
C ARG A 2 3.47 8.31 14.81
N PHE A 3 2.83 7.42 15.56
CA PHE A 3 2.98 5.98 15.37
C PHE A 3 2.18 5.59 14.14
N LEU A 4 2.84 5.05 13.13
CA LEU A 4 2.19 4.48 11.95
C LEU A 4 1.92 3.01 12.26
N THR A 5 0.66 2.66 12.49
CA THR A 5 0.26 1.27 12.74
C THR A 5 -0.13 0.64 11.40
N VAL A 6 0.62 -0.37 10.96
CA VAL A 6 0.34 -1.10 9.73
C VAL A 6 -0.52 -2.33 10.08
N LEU A 7 -1.73 -2.40 9.53
CA LEU A 7 -2.63 -3.54 9.67
C LEU A 7 -2.48 -4.45 8.45
N THR A 8 -2.03 -5.69 8.64
CA THR A 8 -1.98 -6.71 7.59
C THR A 8 -3.13 -7.70 7.79
N VAL A 9 -3.99 -7.86 6.79
CA VAL A 9 -5.13 -8.78 6.81
C VAL A 9 -4.89 -9.88 5.78
N VAL A 10 -4.95 -11.15 6.20
CA VAL A 10 -4.80 -12.32 5.33
C VAL A 10 -6.14 -13.06 5.29
N ALA A 11 -6.75 -13.13 4.11
CA ALA A 11 -8.00 -13.86 3.88
C ALA A 11 -7.71 -15.29 3.39
N LEU A 12 -7.98 -16.28 4.24
CA LEU A 12 -7.84 -17.69 3.88
C LEU A 12 -9.07 -18.16 3.10
N GLY A 13 -8.87 -18.67 1.88
CA GLY A 13 -9.96 -19.08 0.97
C GLY A 13 -10.34 -18.04 -0.09
N GLY A 14 -9.57 -16.96 -0.21
CA GLY A 14 -9.80 -15.87 -1.16
C GLY A 14 -10.57 -14.70 -0.54
N CYS A 15 -10.44 -13.52 -1.14
CA CYS A 15 -11.24 -12.34 -0.79
C CYS A 15 -12.05 -11.92 -2.02
N THR A 16 -13.29 -11.52 -1.78
CA THR A 16 -14.13 -10.91 -2.81
C THR A 16 -13.73 -9.45 -3.02
N PHE A 17 -14.00 -8.92 -4.22
CA PHE A 17 -13.71 -7.52 -4.54
C PHE A 17 -14.39 -6.55 -3.55
N GLY A 18 -15.61 -6.87 -3.10
CA GLY A 18 -16.36 -6.06 -2.12
C GLY A 18 -15.67 -6.02 -0.74
N GLU A 19 -15.09 -7.12 -0.29
CA GLU A 19 -14.34 -7.19 0.97
C GLU A 19 -13.03 -6.40 0.88
N ALA A 20 -12.35 -6.46 -0.27
CA ALA A 20 -11.14 -5.68 -0.52
C ALA A 20 -11.43 -4.17 -0.60
N THR A 21 -12.54 -3.76 -1.23
CA THR A 21 -12.93 -2.34 -1.30
C THR A 21 -13.40 -1.78 0.04
N GLY A 22 -14.03 -2.60 0.88
CA GLY A 22 -14.47 -2.19 2.22
C GLY A 22 -13.31 -1.78 3.15
N LEU A 23 -12.08 -2.25 2.91
CA LEU A 23 -10.87 -1.78 3.60
C LEU A 23 -10.49 -0.34 3.23
N TYR A 24 -10.85 0.13 2.03
CA TYR A 24 -10.58 1.50 1.57
C TYR A 24 -11.70 2.47 1.94
N ASP A 25 -12.89 1.97 2.27
CA ASP A 25 -14.01 2.77 2.79
C ASP A 25 -13.89 3.07 4.30
N LEU A 26 -12.82 2.59 4.95
CA LEU A 26 -12.49 2.99 6.31
C LEU A 26 -12.14 4.48 6.33
N PRO A 27 -12.89 5.33 7.06
CA PRO A 27 -12.64 6.76 7.08
C PRO A 27 -11.23 7.07 7.63
N GLU A 28 -10.46 7.91 6.92
CA GLU A 28 -9.07 8.29 7.27
C GLU A 28 -8.93 8.93 8.67
N GLU A 29 -10.03 9.33 9.30
CA GLU A 29 -10.08 10.00 10.60
C GLU A 29 -11.02 9.32 11.62
N THR A 30 -11.17 8.00 11.60
CA THR A 30 -11.62 7.34 12.85
C THR A 30 -10.43 7.24 13.78
N PRO A 31 -10.36 8.03 14.88
CA PRO A 31 -9.54 7.62 16.00
C PRO A 31 -10.14 6.29 16.47
N ILE A 32 -9.56 5.18 16.00
CA ILE A 32 -9.84 3.88 16.59
C ILE A 32 -9.24 3.98 17.99
N ALA A 33 -10.06 4.38 18.95
CA ALA A 33 -9.79 4.15 20.34
C ALA A 33 -9.74 2.63 20.50
N LEU A 34 -8.55 2.06 20.30
CA LEU A 34 -8.21 0.64 20.49
C LEU A 34 -8.53 0.14 21.93
N GLN A 35 -8.96 1.04 22.80
CA GLN A 35 -9.35 0.77 24.18
C GLN A 35 -10.80 0.25 24.29
N ASP A 36 -11.70 0.61 23.34
CA ASP A 36 -13.14 0.27 23.41
C ASP A 36 -13.65 -0.52 22.20
N ALA A 37 -12.83 -0.72 21.16
CA ALA A 37 -13.18 -1.65 20.10
C ALA A 37 -13.07 -3.08 20.65
N ALA A 38 -14.22 -3.74 20.85
CA ALA A 38 -14.24 -5.18 21.06
C ALA A 38 -13.48 -5.82 19.89
N TYR A 39 -12.28 -6.33 20.17
CA TYR A 39 -11.56 -7.13 19.19
C TYR A 39 -12.53 -8.20 18.70
N PRO A 40 -12.61 -8.46 17.38
CA PRO A 40 -13.36 -9.62 16.92
C PRO A 40 -12.78 -10.81 17.71
N GLU A 41 -13.62 -11.46 18.51
CA GLU A 41 -13.18 -12.61 19.28
C GLU A 41 -12.61 -13.61 18.28
N LEU A 42 -11.29 -13.80 18.35
CA LEU A 42 -10.63 -14.81 17.55
C LEU A 42 -11.29 -16.13 17.94
N LEU A 43 -11.82 -16.83 16.93
CA LEU A 43 -12.46 -18.11 17.14
C LEU A 43 -11.48 -19.02 17.91
N THR A 44 -11.95 -19.59 19.00
CA THR A 44 -11.19 -20.59 19.75
C THR A 44 -10.92 -21.80 18.85
N GLN A 45 -9.85 -22.55 19.12
CA GLN A 45 -9.55 -23.75 18.33
C GLN A 45 -10.72 -24.76 18.30
N GLN A 46 -11.52 -24.82 19.38
CA GLN A 46 -12.75 -25.61 19.43
C GLN A 46 -13.81 -25.12 18.44
N GLN A 47 -14.08 -23.82 18.38
CA GLN A 47 -15.06 -23.24 17.44
C GLN A 47 -14.61 -23.38 15.97
N ILE A 48 -13.30 -23.37 15.70
CA ILE A 48 -12.75 -23.66 14.37
C ILE A 48 -12.96 -25.13 14.01
N ALA A 49 -12.73 -26.05 14.95
CA ALA A 49 -12.95 -27.48 14.76
C ALA A 49 -14.44 -27.84 14.57
N GLU A 50 -15.35 -27.15 15.29
CA GLU A 50 -16.81 -27.32 15.16
C GLU A 50 -17.35 -26.89 13.80
N ARG A 51 -16.65 -25.99 13.09
CA ARG A 51 -16.99 -25.63 11.70
C ARG A 51 -16.70 -26.73 10.69
N GLY A 52 -16.11 -27.86 11.11
CA GLY A 52 -15.84 -29.01 10.26
C GLY A 52 -14.83 -28.72 9.14
N ILE A 53 -14.03 -27.66 9.29
CA ILE A 53 -12.97 -27.32 8.34
C ILE A 53 -11.83 -28.31 8.60
N ALA A 54 -11.62 -29.23 7.67
CA ALA A 54 -10.47 -30.12 7.74
C ALA A 54 -9.18 -29.29 7.74
N PRO A 55 -8.21 -29.59 8.63
CA PRO A 55 -6.92 -28.91 8.59
C PRO A 55 -6.27 -29.16 7.23
N LEU A 56 -5.64 -28.11 6.67
CA LEU A 56 -4.90 -28.23 5.40
C LEU A 56 -3.87 -29.34 5.53
N THR A 57 -3.83 -30.22 4.53
CA THR A 57 -2.76 -31.20 4.37
C THR A 57 -1.43 -30.49 4.12
N SER A 58 -0.31 -31.16 4.38
CA SER A 58 1.03 -30.60 4.14
C SER A 58 1.24 -30.15 2.69
N ALA A 59 0.61 -30.83 1.73
CA ALA A 59 0.64 -30.45 0.32
C ALA A 59 -0.13 -29.15 0.04
N GLU A 60 -1.32 -29.00 0.62
CA GLU A 60 -2.14 -27.78 0.47
C GLU A 60 -1.47 -26.58 1.15
N GLN A 61 -0.85 -26.78 2.31
CA GLN A 61 -0.06 -25.74 2.99
C GLN A 61 1.11 -25.27 2.12
N ALA A 62 1.81 -26.18 1.45
CA ALA A 62 2.91 -25.83 0.56
C ALA A 62 2.45 -25.01 -0.66
N VAL A 63 1.27 -25.32 -1.20
CA VAL A 63 0.66 -24.57 -2.32
C VAL A 63 0.25 -23.17 -1.88
N GLU A 64 -0.38 -23.04 -0.71
CA GLU A 64 -0.75 -21.73 -0.13
C GLU A 64 0.49 -20.87 0.18
N LEU A 65 1.57 -21.47 0.68
CA LEU A 65 2.81 -20.73 0.92
C LEU A 65 3.41 -20.22 -0.40
N ALA A 66 3.44 -21.08 -1.42
CA ALA A 66 3.96 -20.73 -2.74
C ALA A 66 3.10 -19.66 -3.44
N SER A 67 1.78 -19.69 -3.27
CA SER A 67 0.87 -18.68 -3.83
C SER A 67 1.04 -17.33 -3.12
N ALA A 68 1.19 -17.33 -1.79
CA ALA A 68 1.48 -16.13 -1.01
C ALA A 68 2.83 -15.51 -1.39
N ASP A 69 3.86 -16.33 -1.61
CA ASP A 69 5.17 -15.88 -2.09
C ASP A 69 5.10 -15.29 -3.50
N ALA A 70 4.32 -15.88 -4.40
CA ALA A 70 4.13 -15.35 -5.75
C ALA A 70 3.39 -14.00 -5.72
N LEU A 71 2.36 -13.87 -4.87
CA LEU A 71 1.62 -12.63 -4.69
C LEU A 71 2.49 -11.53 -4.08
N SER A 72 3.30 -11.84 -3.07
CA SER A 72 4.19 -10.86 -2.44
C SER A 72 5.22 -10.31 -3.42
N ARG A 73 5.81 -11.16 -4.26
CA ARG A 73 6.72 -10.73 -5.34
C ARG A 73 6.03 -9.84 -6.35
N ARG A 74 4.84 -10.24 -6.81
CA ARG A 74 4.07 -9.43 -7.76
C ARG A 74 3.67 -8.08 -7.19
N ALA A 75 3.31 -8.02 -5.91
CA ALA A 75 3.02 -6.77 -5.24
C ALA A 75 4.26 -5.86 -5.18
N ALA A 76 5.43 -6.43 -4.88
CA ALA A 76 6.69 -5.70 -4.89
C ALA A 76 7.02 -5.15 -6.30
N ASP A 77 6.81 -5.94 -7.36
CA ASP A 77 7.02 -5.50 -8.74
C ASP A 77 6.11 -4.32 -9.11
N VAL A 78 4.83 -4.38 -8.75
CA VAL A 78 3.87 -3.28 -9.00
C VAL A 78 4.28 -2.01 -8.25
N LEU A 79 4.67 -2.13 -6.98
CA LEU A 79 5.15 -1.00 -6.20
C LEU A 79 6.42 -0.39 -6.80
N GLN A 80 7.34 -1.22 -7.29
CA GLN A 80 8.55 -0.76 -7.96
C GLN A 80 8.23 -0.05 -9.28
N GLU A 81 7.33 -0.59 -10.10
CA GLU A 81 6.93 0.03 -11.36
C GLU A 81 6.27 1.41 -11.12
N GLU A 82 5.43 1.53 -10.09
CA GLU A 82 4.85 2.80 -9.70
C GLU A 82 5.90 3.79 -9.17
N ALA A 83 6.87 3.32 -8.39
CA ALA A 83 8.01 4.14 -7.94
C ALA A 83 8.80 4.68 -9.15
N ASP A 84 9.10 3.83 -10.14
CA ASP A 84 9.82 4.20 -11.36
C ASP A 84 9.04 5.23 -12.19
N ARG A 85 7.72 5.05 -12.35
CA ARG A 85 6.83 6.02 -13.02
C ARG A 85 6.84 7.37 -12.32
N ILE A 86 6.77 7.37 -10.98
CA ILE A 86 6.81 8.60 -10.18
C ILE A 86 8.17 9.30 -10.33
N GLN A 87 9.27 8.54 -10.33
CA GLN A 87 10.61 9.08 -10.54
C GLN A 87 10.78 9.68 -11.94
N ALA A 88 10.30 8.99 -12.99
CA ALA A 88 10.33 9.49 -14.36
C ALA A 88 9.55 10.81 -14.50
N ARG A 89 8.37 10.88 -13.88
CA ARG A 89 7.56 12.10 -13.85
C ARG A 89 8.24 13.25 -13.10
N ALA A 90 8.90 12.96 -11.99
CA ALA A 90 9.69 13.95 -11.26
C ALA A 90 10.87 14.46 -12.12
N GLY A 91 11.56 13.56 -12.84
CA GLY A 91 12.62 13.93 -13.78
C GLY A 91 12.14 14.86 -14.89
N ALA A 92 10.99 14.57 -15.51
CA ALA A 92 10.39 15.44 -16.53
C ALA A 92 10.03 16.83 -15.98
N LEU A 93 9.50 16.91 -14.76
CA LEU A 93 9.21 18.19 -14.08
C LEU A 93 10.48 18.99 -13.75
N LEU A 94 11.58 18.32 -13.39
CA LEU A 94 12.88 18.98 -13.20
C LEU A 94 13.45 19.52 -14.51
N SER A 95 13.36 18.74 -15.59
CA SER A 95 13.81 19.18 -16.92
C SER A 95 13.03 20.40 -17.41
N THR A 96 11.70 20.41 -17.23
CA THR A 96 10.85 21.54 -17.60
C THR A 96 11.15 22.78 -16.73
N ALA A 97 11.33 22.62 -15.42
CA ALA A 97 11.78 23.71 -14.56
C ALA A 97 13.13 24.31 -15.02
N GLY A 98 14.10 23.46 -15.37
CA GLY A 98 15.40 23.88 -15.91
C GLY A 98 15.29 24.59 -17.27
N SER A 99 14.36 24.20 -18.13
CA SER A 99 14.10 24.91 -19.39
C SER A 99 13.50 26.30 -19.18
N LEU A 100 12.61 26.45 -18.20
CA LEU A 100 12.00 27.73 -17.83
C LEU A 100 13.03 28.69 -17.21
N ASP A 101 13.99 28.17 -16.43
CA ASP A 101 15.09 28.96 -15.85
C ASP A 101 16.03 29.52 -16.93
N LYS A 102 16.17 28.84 -18.08
CA LYS A 102 16.95 29.35 -19.22
C LYS A 102 16.28 30.50 -19.98
N THR A 103 14.99 30.73 -19.75
CA THR A 103 14.20 31.76 -20.47
C THR A 103 14.15 33.13 -19.78
N GLY A 104 14.77 33.31 -18.61
CA GLY A 104 14.87 34.60 -17.92
C GLY A 104 15.71 34.53 -16.65
N PRO A 105 16.22 35.66 -16.11
CA PRO A 105 17.11 35.65 -14.96
C PRO A 105 16.34 35.23 -13.69
N GLY A 106 16.57 33.99 -13.27
CA GLY A 106 16.02 33.39 -12.05
C GLY A 106 14.79 32.52 -12.28
N LEU A 107 14.70 31.44 -11.50
CA LEU A 107 13.59 30.50 -11.53
C LEU A 107 12.25 31.24 -11.40
N THR A 108 11.52 31.28 -12.52
CA THR A 108 10.15 31.81 -12.58
C THR A 108 9.29 31.13 -11.51
N PRO A 109 8.21 31.78 -11.02
CA PRO A 109 7.28 31.17 -10.06
C PRO A 109 6.81 29.77 -10.50
N SER A 110 6.60 29.58 -11.81
CA SER A 110 6.28 28.31 -12.44
C SER A 110 7.39 27.27 -12.31
N GLY A 111 8.65 27.64 -12.54
CA GLY A 111 9.81 26.75 -12.33
C GLY A 111 9.96 26.31 -10.87
N ARG A 112 9.75 27.21 -9.91
CA ARG A 112 9.76 26.88 -8.47
C ARG A 112 8.63 25.92 -8.10
N ALA A 113 7.43 26.12 -8.64
CA ALA A 113 6.29 25.22 -8.42
C ALA A 113 6.53 23.82 -8.99
N LEU A 114 7.16 23.71 -10.17
CA LEU A 114 7.54 22.44 -10.79
C LEU A 114 8.60 21.70 -9.96
N LEU A 115 9.63 22.41 -9.46
CA LEU A 115 10.64 21.86 -8.55
C LEU A 115 10.01 21.31 -7.26
N ALA A 116 9.12 22.09 -6.63
CA ALA A 116 8.41 21.65 -5.43
C ALA A 116 7.54 20.40 -5.71
N ARG A 117 6.93 20.32 -6.89
CA ARG A 117 6.14 19.16 -7.32
C ARG A 117 7.01 17.93 -7.57
N ALA A 118 8.17 18.10 -8.18
CA ALA A 118 9.14 17.03 -8.37
C ALA A 118 9.68 16.49 -7.04
N ALA A 119 9.97 17.37 -6.08
CA ALA A 119 10.41 16.99 -4.74
C ALA A 119 9.34 16.17 -3.99
N ARG A 120 8.07 16.59 -4.06
CA ARG A 120 6.94 15.84 -3.46
C ARG A 120 6.73 14.48 -4.11
N LEU A 121 6.92 14.37 -5.43
CA LEU A 121 6.83 13.10 -6.14
C LEU A 121 7.98 12.17 -5.74
N ARG A 122 9.23 12.65 -5.68
CA ARG A 122 10.35 11.85 -5.21
C ARG A 122 10.18 11.35 -3.78
N ALA A 123 9.67 12.18 -2.88
CA ALA A 123 9.37 11.78 -1.51
C ALA A 123 8.26 10.73 -1.38
N ARG A 124 7.45 10.51 -2.43
CA ARG A 124 6.46 9.42 -2.48
C ARG A 124 7.01 8.12 -3.07
N ALA A 125 8.14 8.19 -3.76
CA ALA A 125 8.82 7.04 -4.35
C ALA A 125 9.95 6.49 -3.46
N SER A 126 10.15 7.07 -2.27
CA SER A 126 11.14 6.70 -1.25
C SER A 126 10.44 6.20 0.00
#